data_AF-A0A6J2YMS9-F1
#
_entry.id   AF-A0A6J2YMS9-F1
#
_cell.length_a   1.000
_cell.length_b   1.000
_cell.length_c   1.000
_cell.angle_alpha   90.00
_cell.angle_beta   90.00
_cell.angle_gamma   90.00
#
_symmetry.space_group_name_H-M   'P 1'
#
loop_
_entity.id
_entity.type
_entity.pdbx_description
1 polymer ?
#
loop_
_entity_poly.entity_id
_entity_poly.type
_entity_poly.pdbx_seq_one_letter_code
_entity_poly.pdbx_strand_id
1 'polypeptide(L)'
;MFLANDQINWHFIPARSAHMGGLWEAAVKSTKFHLKRVLINTSLNYANMYTLLVQIEACLNSRPLTPLSNDAKDYDPLTPSHFLIGESPASCPEVDFLACKSSRLSLYQKLQQLYQHFWSRWSREYLTNLQNRSKWKTNQENLNLGTLVMLVRG
;
A
#
# COMPACT_ATOMS: atom_id res chain seq x y z
N MET A 1 18.12 -9.31 26.27
CA MET A 1 19.34 -8.83 25.58
C MET A 1 19.32 -9.36 24.14
N PHE A 2 18.37 -8.89 23.32
CA PHE A 2 18.25 -9.30 21.91
C PHE A 2 18.68 -8.13 21.01
N LEU A 3 18.05 -6.97 21.19
CA LEU A 3 18.33 -5.74 20.43
C LEU A 3 19.77 -5.19 20.60
N ALA A 4 20.40 -5.40 21.76
CA ALA A 4 21.74 -4.88 22.04
C ALA A 4 22.85 -5.62 21.27
N ASN A 5 22.64 -6.89 20.91
CA ASN A 5 23.61 -7.68 20.15
C ASN A 5 23.58 -7.34 18.65
N ASP A 6 22.43 -6.89 18.16
CA ASP A 6 22.21 -6.57 16.74
C ASP A 6 22.44 -5.07 16.41
N GLN A 7 22.99 -4.30 17.36
CA GLN A 7 23.20 -2.85 17.24
C GLN A 7 21.91 -2.07 16.87
N ILE A 8 20.75 -2.56 17.31
CA ILE A 8 19.46 -1.93 17.04
C ILE A 8 19.20 -0.84 18.06
N ASN A 9 19.21 0.42 17.62
CA ASN A 9 18.81 1.57 18.43
C ASN A 9 17.28 1.66 18.48
N TRP A 10 16.71 1.44 19.66
CA TRP A 10 15.27 1.56 19.86
C TRP A 10 14.89 3.01 20.18
N HIS A 11 13.96 3.57 19.40
CA HIS A 11 13.43 4.92 19.61
C HIS A 11 11.92 4.86 19.88
N PHE A 12 11.49 5.44 20.99
CA PHE A 12 10.07 5.61 21.29
C PHE A 12 9.54 6.91 20.70
N ILE A 13 8.28 6.87 20.29
CA ILE A 13 7.55 8.09 19.94
C ILE A 13 7.23 8.81 21.25
N PRO A 14 7.47 10.13 21.35
CA PRO A 14 7.09 10.92 22.51
C PRO A 14 5.61 10.75 22.83
N ALA A 15 5.28 10.68 24.12
CA ALA A 15 3.90 10.60 24.56
C ALA A 15 3.06 11.72 23.93
N ARG A 16 1.81 11.40 23.56
CA ARG A 16 0.86 12.32 22.90
C ARG A 16 1.28 12.83 21.51
N SER A 17 2.31 12.25 20.88
CA SER A 17 2.75 12.61 19.53
C SER A 17 2.29 11.61 18.46
N ALA A 18 0.97 11.35 18.38
CA ALA A 18 0.39 10.37 17.46
C ALA A 18 0.73 10.64 15.97
N HIS A 19 1.01 11.90 15.61
CA HIS A 19 1.41 12.27 14.25
C HIS A 19 2.73 11.60 13.80
N MET A 20 3.63 11.27 14.72
CA MET A 20 4.89 10.60 14.40
C MET A 20 4.71 9.15 13.93
N GLY A 21 3.54 8.55 14.20
CA GLY A 21 3.16 7.22 13.71
C GLY A 21 2.13 7.18 12.60
N GLY A 22 1.70 8.34 12.11
CA GLY A 22 0.57 8.44 11.21
C GLY A 22 0.70 7.62 9.92
N LEU A 23 1.92 7.48 9.38
CA LEU A 23 2.15 6.74 8.13
C LEU A 23 1.84 5.24 8.26
N TRP A 24 2.45 4.56 9.23
CA TRP A 24 2.20 3.12 9.40
C TRP A 24 0.83 2.85 10.03
N GLU A 25 0.32 3.74 10.89
CA GLU A 25 -1.04 3.62 11.43
C GLU A 25 -2.09 3.74 10.32
N ALA A 26 -1.93 4.68 9.38
CA ALA A 26 -2.79 4.81 8.22
C ALA A 26 -2.73 3.58 7.31
N ALA A 27 -1.53 3.03 7.10
CA ALA A 27 -1.35 1.79 6.35
C ALA A 27 -2.08 0.62 7.03
N VAL A 28 -1.87 0.41 8.33
CA VAL A 28 -2.54 -0.65 9.11
C VAL A 28 -4.07 -0.48 9.08
N LYS A 29 -4.56 0.76 9.23
CA LYS A 29 -5.99 1.07 9.16
C LYS A 29 -6.57 0.71 7.79
N SER A 30 -5.88 1.08 6.71
CA SER A 30 -6.29 0.77 5.33
C SER A 30 -6.33 -0.74 5.09
N THR A 31 -5.29 -1.47 5.48
CA THR A 31 -5.23 -2.93 5.34
C THR A 31 -6.41 -3.60 6.07
N LYS A 32 -6.63 -3.25 7.34
CA LYS A 32 -7.73 -3.81 8.15
C LYS A 32 -9.11 -3.50 7.55
N PHE A 33 -9.29 -2.29 7.03
CA PHE A 33 -10.54 -1.88 6.39
C PHE A 33 -10.88 -2.75 5.18
N HIS A 34 -9.90 -2.96 4.29
CA HIS A 34 -10.09 -3.78 3.09
C HIS A 34 -10.27 -5.26 3.43
N LEU A 35 -9.43 -5.78 4.33
CA LEU A 35 -9.48 -7.17 4.78
C LEU A 35 -10.85 -7.53 5.36
N LYS A 36 -11.41 -6.69 6.23
CA LYS A 36 -12.75 -6.91 6.82
C LYS A 36 -13.85 -7.00 5.76
N ARG A 37 -13.76 -6.20 4.70
CA ARG A 37 -14.75 -6.18 3.60
C ARG A 37 -14.63 -7.38 2.67
N VAL A 38 -13.44 -7.97 2.56
CA VAL A 38 -13.21 -9.18 1.77
C VAL A 38 -13.67 -10.42 2.54
N LEU A 39 -13.48 -10.44 3.86
CA LEU A 39 -13.80 -11.59 4.71
C LEU A 39 -15.21 -11.60 5.29
N ILE A 40 -16.07 -10.61 4.97
CA ILE A 40 -17.37 -10.41 5.65
C ILE A 40 -18.27 -11.65 5.67
N ASN A 41 -18.22 -12.48 4.61
CA ASN A 41 -19.02 -13.70 4.47
C ASN A 41 -18.14 -14.97 4.40
N THR A 42 -16.94 -14.94 4.96
CA THR A 42 -15.99 -16.04 4.86
C THR A 42 -15.31 -16.29 6.21
N SER A 43 -15.40 -17.53 6.69
CA SER A 43 -14.64 -17.99 7.85
C SER A 43 -13.41 -18.74 7.37
N LEU A 44 -12.23 -18.30 7.81
CA LEU A 44 -10.95 -18.93 7.52
C LEU A 44 -10.38 -19.51 8.81
N ASN A 45 -9.74 -20.68 8.71
CA ASN A 45 -8.91 -21.20 9.79
C ASN A 45 -7.60 -20.40 9.87
N TYR A 46 -6.81 -20.67 10.91
CA TYR A 46 -5.53 -19.99 11.14
C TYR A 46 -4.58 -20.05 9.93
N ALA A 47 -4.35 -21.25 9.39
CA ALA A 47 -3.42 -21.45 8.28
C ALA A 47 -3.85 -20.67 7.03
N ASN A 48 -5.13 -20.72 6.69
CA ASN A 48 -5.69 -20.01 5.55
C ASN A 48 -5.63 -18.48 5.72
N MET A 49 -5.91 -18.00 6.93
CA MET A 49 -5.78 -16.58 7.26
C MET A 49 -4.33 -16.11 7.18
N TYR A 50 -3.40 -16.91 7.71
CA TYR A 50 -1.96 -16.63 7.64
C TYR A 50 -1.48 -16.54 6.19
N THR A 51 -1.82 -17.53 5.36
CA THR A 51 -1.47 -17.52 3.93
C THR A 51 -2.02 -16.29 3.23
N LEU A 52 -3.30 -15.95 3.45
CA LEU A 52 -3.90 -14.75 2.86
C LEU A 52 -3.17 -13.46 3.31
N LEU A 53 -2.81 -13.37 4.59
CA LEU A 53 -2.08 -12.22 5.12
C LEU A 53 -0.68 -12.09 4.51
N VAL A 54 0.04 -13.20 4.30
CA VAL A 54 1.34 -13.21 3.63
C VAL A 54 1.22 -12.73 2.18
N GLN A 55 0.17 -13.17 1.46
CA GLN A 55 -0.09 -12.67 0.10
C GLN A 55 -0.39 -11.16 0.09
N ILE A 56 -1.21 -10.70 1.03
CA ILE A 56 -1.51 -9.27 1.19
C ILE A 56 -0.25 -8.48 1.53
N GLU A 57 0.60 -8.97 2.44
CA GLU A 57 1.87 -8.35 2.79
C GLU A 57 2.77 -8.19 1.56
N ALA A 58 2.96 -9.27 0.79
CA ALA A 58 3.73 -9.23 -0.44
C ALA A 58 3.20 -8.14 -1.38
N CYS A 59 1.89 -8.14 -1.64
CA CYS A 59 1.19 -7.11 -2.43
C CYS A 59 1.45 -5.69 -1.93
N LEU A 60 1.32 -5.45 -0.62
CA LEU A 60 1.55 -4.13 -0.05
C LEU A 60 3.00 -3.70 -0.19
N ASN A 61 3.95 -4.63 -0.11
CA ASN A 61 5.38 -4.37 -0.30
C ASN A 61 5.77 -4.21 -1.79
N SER A 62 4.95 -4.71 -2.72
CA SER A 62 5.06 -4.44 -4.17
C SER A 62 4.53 -3.07 -4.59
N ARG A 63 3.94 -2.28 -3.68
CA ARG A 63 3.27 -1.04 -4.06
C ARG A 63 4.25 0.01 -4.61
N PRO A 64 3.90 0.74 -5.68
CA PRO A 64 4.75 1.80 -6.23
C PRO A 64 4.81 3.01 -5.30
N LEU A 65 6.01 3.38 -4.83
CA LEU A 65 6.29 4.60 -4.06
C LEU A 65 6.49 5.82 -4.95
N THR A 66 6.94 5.58 -6.19
CA THR A 66 7.17 6.62 -7.20
C THR A 66 6.25 6.38 -8.40
N PRO A 67 5.91 7.42 -9.17
CA PRO A 67 5.33 7.23 -10.49
C PRO A 67 6.29 6.41 -11.37
N LEU A 68 5.73 5.78 -12.40
CA LEU A 68 6.52 5.13 -13.43
C LEU A 68 7.42 6.15 -14.13
N SER A 69 8.64 5.73 -14.47
CA SER A 69 9.56 6.56 -15.23
C SER A 69 9.02 6.84 -16.64
N ASN A 70 9.40 7.99 -17.20
CA ASN A 70 9.14 8.31 -18.61
C ASN A 70 10.26 7.78 -19.52
N ASP A 71 11.33 7.21 -18.97
CA ASP A 71 12.41 6.60 -19.75
C ASP A 71 11.92 5.25 -20.29
N ALA A 72 12.06 5.07 -21.61
CA ALA A 72 11.70 3.83 -22.28
C ALA A 72 12.56 2.63 -21.86
N LYS A 73 13.65 2.82 -21.09
CA LYS A 73 14.49 1.73 -20.56
C LYS A 73 14.20 1.39 -19.09
N ASP A 74 13.34 2.16 -18.43
CA ASP A 74 13.03 2.00 -17.01
C ASP A 74 11.54 1.72 -16.83
N TYR A 75 11.22 0.46 -16.57
CA TYR A 75 9.85 -0.06 -16.54
C TYR A 75 9.33 -0.33 -15.14
N ASP A 76 10.15 -0.11 -14.09
CA ASP A 76 9.80 -0.51 -12.73
C ASP A 76 9.73 0.69 -11.79
N PRO A 77 8.59 0.91 -11.11
CA PRO A 77 8.52 1.91 -10.07
C PRO A 77 9.31 1.43 -8.84
N LEU A 78 9.85 2.37 -8.07
CA LEU A 78 10.45 2.05 -6.79
C LEU A 78 9.37 1.55 -5.81
N THR A 79 9.63 0.44 -5.12
CA THR A 79 8.67 -0.19 -4.19
C THR A 79 9.32 -0.44 -2.82
N PRO A 80 8.56 -0.64 -1.73
CA PRO A 80 9.13 -1.04 -0.44
C PRO A 80 10.01 -2.29 -0.52
N SER A 81 9.64 -3.29 -1.33
CA SER A 81 10.43 -4.51 -1.47
C SER A 81 11.85 -4.26 -1.99
N HIS A 82 12.08 -3.25 -2.84
CA HIS A 82 13.43 -2.87 -3.25
C HIS A 82 14.33 -2.52 -2.06
N PHE A 83 13.78 -1.98 -0.97
CA PHE A 83 14.52 -1.69 0.26
C PHE A 83 14.62 -2.90 1.19
N LEU A 84 13.61 -3.77 1.20
CA LEU A 84 13.55 -4.91 2.13
C LEU A 84 14.35 -6.11 1.64
N ILE A 85 14.26 -6.42 0.34
CA ILE A 85 14.85 -7.62 -0.29
C ILE A 85 15.77 -7.29 -1.47
N GLY A 86 15.83 -6.04 -1.91
CA GLY A 86 16.72 -5.61 -3.00
C GLY A 86 16.13 -5.70 -4.41
N GLU A 87 14.90 -6.19 -4.55
CA GLU A 87 14.26 -6.40 -5.85
C GLU A 87 12.74 -6.19 -5.81
N SER A 88 12.14 -6.09 -7.00
CA SER A 88 10.69 -6.10 -7.16
C SER A 88 10.19 -7.55 -6.97
N PRO A 89 9.17 -7.78 -6.12
CA PRO A 89 8.64 -9.10 -5.90
C PRO A 89 7.93 -9.57 -7.18
N ALA A 90 8.52 -10.54 -7.85
CA ALA A 90 7.97 -11.12 -9.06
C ALA A 90 6.60 -11.76 -8.75
N SER A 91 5.50 -11.18 -9.23
CA SER A 91 4.21 -11.87 -9.23
C SER A 91 4.08 -12.66 -10.53
N CYS A 92 3.95 -13.99 -10.42
CA CYS A 92 3.57 -14.82 -11.55
C CYS A 92 2.14 -14.43 -12.00
N PRO A 93 1.83 -14.42 -13.31
CA PRO A 93 0.47 -14.21 -13.78
C PRO A 93 -0.49 -15.22 -13.15
N GLU A 94 -1.45 -14.74 -12.37
CA GLU A 94 -2.45 -15.58 -11.72
C GLU A 94 -3.74 -15.64 -12.54
N VAL A 95 -4.44 -16.77 -12.47
CA VAL A 95 -5.76 -16.95 -13.08
C VAL A 95 -6.78 -16.07 -12.36
N ASP A 96 -7.58 -15.32 -13.11
CA ASP A 96 -8.64 -14.49 -12.54
C ASP A 96 -9.83 -15.35 -12.06
N PHE A 97 -10.13 -15.26 -10.77
CA PHE A 97 -11.25 -15.94 -10.12
C PHE A 97 -12.37 -14.98 -9.70
N LEU A 98 -12.29 -13.67 -9.98
CA LEU A 98 -13.25 -12.67 -9.49
C LEU A 98 -14.70 -12.96 -9.91
N ALA A 99 -14.91 -13.54 -11.10
CA ALA A 99 -16.23 -13.90 -11.62
C ALA A 99 -16.68 -15.33 -11.24
N CYS A 100 -15.80 -16.14 -10.66
CA CYS A 100 -16.10 -17.53 -10.35
C CYS A 100 -16.96 -17.65 -9.08
N LYS A 101 -18.00 -18.50 -9.12
CA LYS A 101 -18.78 -18.81 -7.91
C LYS A 101 -17.90 -19.57 -6.91
N SER A 102 -17.81 -19.08 -5.67
CA SER A 102 -16.94 -19.66 -4.63
C SER A 102 -17.25 -21.13 -4.31
N SER A 103 -18.47 -21.61 -4.59
CA SER A 103 -18.83 -23.04 -4.42
C SER A 103 -18.11 -23.98 -5.38
N ARG A 104 -17.59 -23.47 -6.50
CA ARG A 104 -16.86 -24.24 -7.52
C ARG A 104 -15.33 -24.18 -7.35
N LEU A 105 -14.86 -23.46 -6.34
CA LEU A 105 -13.43 -23.21 -6.13
C LEU A 105 -12.85 -24.17 -5.09
N SER A 106 -11.68 -24.71 -5.39
CA SER A 106 -10.81 -25.34 -4.40
C SER A 106 -10.37 -24.34 -3.32
N LEU A 107 -9.81 -24.83 -2.22
CA LEU A 107 -9.35 -23.97 -1.14
C LEU A 107 -8.31 -22.94 -1.62
N TYR A 108 -7.33 -23.38 -2.40
CA TYR A 108 -6.31 -22.49 -2.96
C TYR A 108 -6.93 -21.41 -3.85
N GLN A 109 -7.84 -21.80 -4.75
CA GLN A 109 -8.52 -20.84 -5.63
C GLN A 109 -9.41 -19.86 -4.85
N LYS A 110 -10.02 -20.28 -3.73
CA LYS A 110 -10.74 -19.38 -2.83
C LYS A 110 -9.81 -18.35 -2.19
N LEU A 111 -8.64 -18.77 -1.71
CA LEU A 111 -7.65 -17.84 -1.15
C LEU A 111 -7.18 -16.84 -2.22
N GLN A 112 -6.94 -17.31 -3.43
CA GLN A 112 -6.59 -16.44 -4.55
C GLN A 112 -7.70 -15.47 -4.91
N GLN A 113 -8.96 -15.92 -4.94
CA GLN A 113 -10.11 -15.05 -5.15
C GLN A 113 -10.21 -13.96 -4.07
N LEU A 114 -10.00 -14.31 -2.80
CA LEU A 114 -10.01 -13.34 -1.69
C LEU A 114 -8.88 -12.31 -1.84
N TYR A 115 -7.68 -12.78 -2.17
CA TYR A 115 -6.53 -11.92 -2.46
C TYR A 115 -6.81 -10.96 -3.63
N GLN A 116 -7.38 -11.45 -4.74
CA GLN A 116 -7.75 -10.62 -5.89
C GLN A 116 -8.83 -9.59 -5.54
N HIS A 117 -9.83 -9.95 -4.74
CA HIS A 117 -10.82 -9.01 -4.22
C HIS A 117 -10.18 -7.93 -3.33
N PHE A 118 -9.21 -8.30 -2.49
CA PHE A 118 -8.44 -7.35 -1.69
C PHE A 118 -7.68 -6.39 -2.59
N TRP A 119 -6.87 -6.93 -3.52
CA TRP A 119 -6.04 -6.16 -4.45
C TRP A 119 -6.87 -5.16 -5.26
N SER A 120 -7.97 -5.62 -5.87
CA SER A 120 -8.82 -4.77 -6.71
C SER A 120 -9.39 -3.56 -5.98
N ARG A 121 -9.74 -3.72 -4.70
CA ARG A 121 -10.30 -2.64 -3.87
C ARG A 121 -9.19 -1.73 -3.34
N TRP A 122 -8.16 -2.33 -2.76
CA TRP A 122 -7.06 -1.60 -2.13
C TRP A 122 -6.25 -0.78 -3.14
N SER A 123 -5.89 -1.36 -4.29
CA SER A 123 -5.11 -0.66 -5.33
C SER A 123 -5.86 0.54 -5.89
N ARG A 124 -7.18 0.45 -6.06
CA ARG A 124 -8.01 1.56 -6.52
C ARG A 124 -7.94 2.75 -5.56
N GLU A 125 -8.10 2.49 -4.26
CA GLU A 125 -7.96 3.55 -3.24
C GLU A 125 -6.51 4.05 -3.16
N TYR A 126 -5.53 3.16 -3.23
CA TYR A 126 -4.12 3.53 -3.18
C TYR A 126 -3.70 4.46 -4.33
N LEU A 127 -4.09 4.14 -5.57
CA LEU A 127 -3.82 4.97 -6.75
C LEU A 127 -4.45 6.37 -6.62
N THR A 128 -5.67 6.47 -6.07
CA THR A 128 -6.28 7.78 -5.82
C THR A 128 -5.52 8.61 -4.78
N ASN A 129 -4.81 7.96 -3.86
CA ASN A 129 -3.94 8.64 -2.87
C ASN A 129 -2.54 8.98 -3.42
N LEU A 130 -2.07 8.28 -4.46
CA LEU A 130 -0.83 8.59 -5.18
C LEU A 130 -0.95 9.80 -6.10
N GLN A 131 -2.16 10.20 -6.50
CA GLN A 131 -2.37 11.43 -7.25
C GLN A 131 -1.84 12.62 -6.43
N ASN A 132 -0.85 13.33 -7.01
CA ASN A 132 -0.16 14.45 -6.38
C ASN A 132 -1.19 15.49 -5.91
N ARG A 133 -1.41 15.59 -4.59
CA ARG A 133 -2.01 16.81 -4.03
C ARG A 133 -0.96 17.91 -4.15
N SER A 134 -1.26 18.96 -4.90
CA SER A 134 -0.42 20.16 -5.00
C SER A 134 -0.42 20.90 -3.66
N LYS A 135 0.29 20.36 -2.66
CA LYS A 135 0.75 21.19 -1.56
C LYS A 135 1.90 22.04 -2.07
N TRP A 136 1.96 23.29 -1.65
CA TRP A 136 3.07 24.21 -1.93
C TRP A 136 4.40 23.53 -1.56
N LYS A 137 5.14 23.03 -2.56
CA LYS A 137 6.41 22.28 -2.37
C LYS A 137 7.64 23.18 -2.33
N THR A 138 7.48 24.43 -2.73
CA THR A 138 8.52 25.47 -2.76
C THR A 138 8.13 26.60 -1.83
N ASN A 139 9.09 27.12 -1.06
CA ASN A 139 8.92 28.42 -0.39
C ASN A 139 8.63 29.45 -1.49
N GLN A 140 7.40 29.94 -1.54
CA GLN A 140 7.05 31.09 -2.35
C GLN A 140 7.05 32.31 -1.47
N GLU A 141 7.56 33.42 -1.98
CA GLU A 141 7.42 34.71 -1.32
C GLU A 141 5.92 34.98 -1.12
N ASN A 142 5.55 35.48 0.06
CA ASN A 142 4.18 35.90 0.31
C ASN A 142 3.79 36.98 -0.72
N LEU A 143 2.56 36.92 -1.20
CA LEU A 143 2.04 37.91 -2.13
C LEU A 143 2.10 39.30 -1.49
N ASN A 144 2.81 40.23 -2.14
CA ASN A 144 2.88 41.63 -1.72
C ASN A 144 1.73 42.42 -2.35
N LEU A 145 1.29 43.48 -1.67
CA LEU A 145 0.29 44.42 -2.20
C LEU A 145 0.77 44.97 -3.55
N GLY A 146 -0.06 44.83 -4.59
CA GLY A 146 0.27 45.21 -5.97
C GLY A 146 0.74 44.07 -6.89
N THR A 147 0.88 42.84 -6.36
CA THR A 147 1.24 41.67 -7.17
C THR A 147 0.08 41.26 -8.07
N LEU A 148 0.31 41.18 -9.38
CA LEU A 148 -0.69 40.75 -10.35
C LEU A 148 -0.71 39.22 -10.43
N VAL A 149 -1.86 38.60 -10.17
CA VAL A 149 -2.03 37.15 -10.20
C VAL A 149 -3.11 36.73 -11.17
N MET A 150 -2.91 35.59 -11.84
CA MET A 150 -3.88 34.99 -12.75
C MET A 150 -4.69 33.93 -11.99
N LEU A 151 -6.01 34.09 -11.99
CA LEU A 151 -6.92 33.06 -11.46
C LEU A 151 -7.24 32.06 -12.57
N VAL A 152 -6.77 30.83 -12.40
CA VAL A 152 -7.16 29.71 -13.26
C VAL A 152 -8.33 28.99 -12.58
N ARG A 153 -9.51 29.00 -13.20
CA ARG A 153 -10.65 28.18 -12.77
C ARG A 153 -10.43 26.74 -13.27
N GLY A 154 -10.46 25.79 -12.34
CA GLY A 154 -10.56 24.36 -12.64
C GLY A 154 -11.99 23.95 -12.99
#